data_AF-A0A2J8WM60-F1
#
_entry.id   AF-A0A2J8WM60-F1
#
_cell.length_a   1.000
_cell.length_b   1.000
_cell.length_c   1.000
_cell.angle_alpha   90.00
_cell.angle_beta   90.00
_cell.angle_gamma   90.00
#
_symmetry.space_group_name_H-M   'P 1'
#
loop_
_entity.id
_entity.type
_entity.pdbx_description
1 polymer ?
#
loop_
_entity_poly.entity_id
_entity_poly.type
_entity_poly.pdbx_seq_one_letter_code
_entity_poly.pdbx_strand_id
1 'polypeptide(L)'
;MASAEPLTALSRWYLYAIHGYFCEVMFTAAWEFVVNLNWKFPGVTSVWALFIYGTSILIVERMYLRLRGRCPLLLRCLIYTLWTYLWEFTTGFILRQFNACPWDYSQFDFDFMGLITLEYAVPWFCGALIMEQF
;
A
#
# COMPACT_ATOMS: atom_id res chain seq x y z
N MET A 1 21.13 -5.85 30.14
CA MET A 1 20.32 -6.16 28.95
C MET A 1 20.84 -5.30 27.81
N ALA A 2 21.38 -5.89 26.75
CA ALA A 2 21.79 -5.12 25.58
C ALA A 2 20.53 -4.47 24.99
N SER A 3 20.53 -3.13 24.88
CA SER A 3 19.49 -2.43 24.13
C SER A 3 19.56 -2.91 22.69
N ALA A 4 18.47 -3.48 22.17
CA ALA A 4 18.40 -3.86 20.77
C ALA A 4 18.66 -2.60 19.91
N GLU A 5 19.68 -2.66 19.05
CA GLU A 5 19.94 -1.56 18.14
C GLU A 5 18.79 -1.43 17.13
N PRO A 6 18.36 -0.20 16.80
CA PRO A 6 17.31 0.00 15.83
C PRO A 6 17.75 -0.47 14.44
N LEU A 7 16.83 -1.11 13.73
CA LEU A 7 17.06 -1.56 12.35
C LEU A 7 17.45 -0.38 11.44
N THR A 8 18.40 -0.63 10.54
CA THR A 8 18.80 0.36 9.52
C THR A 8 17.63 0.70 8.60
N ALA A 9 17.71 1.82 7.88
CA ALA A 9 16.67 2.20 6.93
C ALA A 9 16.50 1.16 5.81
N LEU A 10 17.59 0.53 5.37
CA LEU A 10 17.56 -0.48 4.32
C LEU A 10 16.89 -1.78 4.80
N SER A 11 17.19 -2.24 6.02
CA SER A 11 16.55 -3.44 6.54
C SER A 11 15.06 -3.23 6.79
N ARG A 12 14.66 -2.06 7.29
CA ARG A 12 13.23 -1.69 7.40
C ARG A 12 12.56 -1.65 6.04
N TRP A 13 13.18 -0.99 5.05
CA TRP A 13 12.65 -0.94 3.68
C TRP A 13 12.44 -2.35 3.10
N TYR A 14 13.41 -3.25 3.28
CA TYR A 14 13.30 -4.64 2.82
C TYR A 14 12.14 -5.39 3.49
N LEU A 15 11.98 -5.24 4.81
CA LEU A 15 10.84 -5.83 5.53
C LEU A 15 9.51 -5.27 5.04
N TYR A 16 9.42 -3.96 4.83
CA TYR A 16 8.22 -3.31 4.29
C TYR A 16 7.92 -3.74 2.86
N ALA A 17 8.94 -3.90 2.01
CA ALA A 17 8.79 -4.38 0.65
C ALA A 17 8.17 -5.79 0.64
N ILE A 18 8.73 -6.72 1.42
CA ILE A 18 8.21 -8.09 1.52
C ILE A 18 6.80 -8.10 2.10
N HIS A 19 6.56 -7.32 3.16
CA HIS A 19 5.25 -7.26 3.80
C HIS A 19 4.18 -6.76 2.83
N GLY A 20 4.43 -5.64 2.15
CA GLY A 20 3.50 -5.10 1.16
C GLY A 20 3.29 -6.04 -0.02
N TYR A 21 4.36 -6.66 -0.53
CA TYR A 21 4.26 -7.66 -1.59
C TYR A 21 3.42 -8.87 -1.17
N PHE A 22 3.59 -9.36 0.06
CA PHE A 22 2.75 -10.42 0.61
C PHE A 22 1.29 -9.98 0.71
N CYS A 23 1.00 -8.80 1.24
CA CYS A 23 -0.35 -8.26 1.34
C CYS A 23 -1.03 -8.16 -0.04
N GLU A 24 -0.30 -7.71 -1.05
CA GLU A 24 -0.78 -7.60 -2.44
C GLU A 24 -1.12 -8.97 -3.06
N VAL A 25 -0.24 -9.95 -2.89
CA VAL A 25 -0.50 -11.33 -3.34
C VAL A 25 -1.73 -11.91 -2.64
N MET A 26 -1.86 -11.69 -1.33
CA MET A 26 -3.02 -12.15 -0.57
C MET A 26 -4.31 -11.43 -0.98
N PHE A 27 -4.24 -10.13 -1.27
CA PHE A 27 -5.38 -9.34 -1.72
C PHE A 27 -5.88 -9.81 -3.09
N THR A 28 -4.98 -9.97 -4.05
CA THR A 28 -5.32 -10.46 -5.40
C THR A 28 -5.86 -11.89 -5.37
N ALA A 29 -5.31 -12.76 -4.51
CA ALA A 29 -5.82 -14.10 -4.27
C ALA A 29 -7.25 -14.09 -3.70
N ALA A 30 -7.53 -13.20 -2.74
CA ALA A 30 -8.86 -13.04 -2.15
C ALA A 30 -9.86 -12.48 -3.18
N TRP A 31 -9.45 -11.50 -3.98
CA TRP A 31 -10.27 -10.93 -5.06
C TRP A 31 -10.66 -11.98 -6.09
N GLU A 32 -9.69 -12.79 -6.53
CA GLU A 32 -9.92 -13.90 -7.45
C GLU A 32 -10.93 -14.92 -6.90
N PHE A 33 -10.85 -15.23 -5.60
CA PHE A 33 -11.85 -16.07 -4.96
C PHE A 33 -13.23 -15.43 -4.90
N VAL A 34 -13.33 -14.14 -4.59
CA VAL A 34 -14.62 -13.42 -4.53
C VAL A 34 -15.30 -13.38 -5.90
N VAL A 35 -14.54 -13.13 -6.97
CA VAL A 35 -15.09 -13.00 -8.33
C VAL A 35 -15.36 -14.37 -8.96
N ASN A 36 -14.45 -15.33 -8.82
CA ASN A 36 -14.49 -16.60 -9.57
C ASN A 36 -14.77 -17.84 -8.70
N LEU A 37 -14.92 -17.70 -7.37
CA LEU A 37 -15.04 -18.80 -6.39
C LEU A 37 -13.92 -19.86 -6.55
N ASN A 38 -12.74 -19.39 -6.94
CA ASN A 38 -11.59 -20.23 -7.21
C ASN A 38 -10.85 -20.59 -5.91
N TRP A 39 -11.15 -21.76 -5.36
CA TRP A 39 -10.56 -22.27 -4.12
C TRP A 39 -9.04 -22.51 -4.15
N LYS A 40 -8.38 -22.34 -5.30
CA LYS A 40 -6.91 -22.36 -5.39
C LYS A 40 -6.27 -21.06 -4.91
N PHE A 41 -7.04 -19.98 -4.77
CA PHE A 41 -6.56 -18.66 -4.33
C PHE A 41 -5.28 -18.20 -5.05
N PRO A 42 -5.22 -18.20 -6.40
CA PRO A 42 -4.02 -17.75 -7.08
C PRO A 42 -3.86 -16.24 -6.90
N GLY A 43 -2.84 -15.84 -6.14
CA GLY A 43 -2.43 -14.45 -5.98
C GLY A 43 -1.36 -14.09 -6.99
N VAL A 44 -1.56 -13.00 -7.72
CA VAL A 44 -0.65 -12.55 -8.77
C VAL A 44 -0.36 -11.07 -8.58
N THR A 45 0.91 -10.69 -8.71
CA THR A 45 1.31 -9.29 -8.68
C THR A 45 2.60 -9.07 -9.45
N SER A 46 2.94 -7.80 -9.68
CA SER A 46 4.18 -7.38 -10.32
C SER A 46 5.31 -7.27 -9.32
N VAL A 47 6.54 -7.59 -9.74
CA VAL A 47 7.76 -7.38 -8.95
C VAL A 47 7.93 -5.90 -8.56
N TRP A 48 7.39 -4.97 -9.35
CA TRP A 48 7.38 -3.54 -9.02
C TRP A 48 6.68 -3.23 -7.70
N ALA A 49 5.73 -4.07 -7.26
CA ALA A 49 5.04 -3.92 -5.98
C ALA A 49 6.00 -3.91 -4.78
N LEU A 50 7.12 -4.65 -4.83
CA LEU A 50 8.16 -4.61 -3.78
C LEU A 50 8.67 -3.17 -3.57
N PHE A 51 8.99 -2.49 -4.66
CA PHE A 51 9.55 -1.15 -4.64
C PHE A 51 8.49 -0.10 -4.26
N ILE A 52 7.28 -0.26 -4.79
CA ILE A 52 6.15 0.64 -4.53
C ILE A 52 5.79 0.60 -3.05
N TYR A 53 5.51 -0.58 -2.50
CA TYR A 53 5.11 -0.73 -1.11
C TYR A 53 6.26 -0.45 -0.13
N GLY A 54 7.45 -0.99 -0.38
CA GLY A 54 8.61 -0.78 0.50
C GLY A 54 8.94 0.71 0.67
N THR A 55 8.90 1.47 -0.42
CA THR A 55 9.17 2.91 -0.40
C THR A 55 8.04 3.70 0.23
N SER A 56 6.78 3.37 -0.11
CA SER A 56 5.61 4.05 0.46
C SER A 56 5.55 3.90 1.97
N ILE A 57 5.67 2.67 2.48
CA ILE A 57 5.58 2.37 3.91
C ILE A 57 6.74 3.03 4.67
N LEU A 58 7.95 3.06 4.10
CA LEU A 58 9.08 3.77 4.71
C LEU A 58 8.82 5.28 4.82
N ILE A 59 8.15 5.89 3.84
CA ILE A 59 7.75 7.30 3.89
C ILE A 59 6.66 7.50 4.94
N VAL A 60 5.65 6.63 5.00
CA VAL A 60 4.60 6.66 6.03
C VAL A 60 5.20 6.53 7.43
N GLU A 61 6.20 5.68 7.64
CA GLU A 61 6.93 5.59 8.91
C GLU A 61 7.56 6.94 9.31
N ARG A 62 8.16 7.66 8.35
CA ARG A 62 8.72 9.00 8.61
C ARG A 62 7.63 10.02 8.92
N MET A 63 6.47 9.93 8.27
CA MET A 63 5.32 10.77 8.56
C MET A 63 4.78 10.49 9.97
N TYR A 64 4.65 9.22 10.33
CA TYR A 64 4.24 8.76 11.66
C TYR A 64 5.11 9.36 12.77
N LEU A 65 6.44 9.24 12.64
CA LEU A 65 7.39 9.77 13.63
C LEU A 65 7.28 11.29 13.81
N ARG A 66 6.85 12.02 12.76
CA ARG A 66 6.67 13.49 12.81
C ARG A 66 5.29 13.91 13.32
N LEU A 67 4.25 13.11 13.05
CA LEU A 67 2.85 13.50 13.28
C LEU A 67 2.25 12.93 14.57
N ARG A 68 2.73 11.79 15.09
CA ARG A 68 2.12 11.08 16.24
C ARG A 68 1.91 11.92 17.50
N GLY A 69 2.73 12.95 17.72
CA GLY A 69 2.60 13.87 18.86
C GLY A 69 1.97 15.23 18.54
N ARG A 70 1.56 15.49 17.29
CA ARG A 70 1.12 16.82 16.82
C ARG A 70 -0.29 16.82 16.24
N CYS A 71 -0.75 15.69 15.72
CA CYS A 71 -2.01 15.58 15.00
C CYS A 71 -2.88 14.48 15.62
N PRO A 72 -4.21 14.67 15.66
CA PRO A 72 -5.13 13.62 16.13
C PRO A 72 -5.09 12.41 15.18
N LEU A 73 -5.42 11.23 15.71
CA LEU A 73 -5.39 9.95 14.99
C LEU A 73 -6.09 10.02 13.62
N LEU A 74 -7.33 10.52 13.58
CA LEU A 74 -8.12 10.58 12.35
C LEU A 74 -7.48 11.44 11.26
N LEU A 75 -6.86 12.56 11.63
CA LEU A 75 -6.17 13.42 10.67
C LEU A 75 -4.93 12.72 10.10
N ARG A 76 -4.20 11.96 10.91
CA ARG A 76 -3.04 11.18 10.43
C ARG A 76 -3.47 10.09 9.46
N CYS A 77 -4.52 9.35 9.79
CA CYS A 77 -5.07 8.32 8.89
C CYS A 77 -5.53 8.93 7.57
N LEU A 78 -6.20 10.09 7.58
CA LEU A 78 -6.56 10.82 6.37
C LEU A 78 -5.32 11.21 5.54
N ILE A 79 -4.29 11.74 6.20
CA ILE A 79 -3.03 12.11 5.55
C ILE A 79 -2.38 10.87 4.91
N TYR A 80 -2.36 9.72 5.58
CA TYR A 80 -1.78 8.49 5.03
C TYR A 80 -2.59 7.95 3.86
N THR A 81 -3.93 7.97 3.93
CA THR A 81 -4.78 7.58 2.81
C THR A 81 -4.56 8.47 1.59
N LEU A 82 -4.47 9.78 1.78
CA LEU A 82 -4.16 10.72 0.68
C LEU A 82 -2.76 10.47 0.11
N TRP A 83 -1.79 10.17 0.96
CA TRP A 83 -0.46 9.77 0.53
C TRP A 83 -0.48 8.49 -0.31
N THR A 84 -1.21 7.46 0.13
CA THR A 84 -1.37 6.21 -0.62
C THR A 84 -1.92 6.48 -2.01
N TYR A 85 -3.01 7.26 -2.13
CA TYR A 85 -3.57 7.63 -3.42
C TYR A 85 -2.59 8.38 -4.31
N LEU A 86 -1.88 9.37 -3.76
CA LEU A 86 -0.88 10.12 -4.51
C LEU A 86 0.25 9.20 -5.00
N TRP A 87 0.75 8.32 -4.12
CA TRP A 87 1.84 7.41 -4.42
C TRP A 87 1.44 6.35 -5.45
N GLU A 88 0.27 5.74 -5.28
CA GLU A 88 -0.31 4.79 -6.22
C GLU A 88 -0.51 5.45 -7.59
N PHE A 89 -1.19 6.60 -7.65
CA PHE A 89 -1.37 7.31 -8.91
C PHE A 89 -0.05 7.64 -9.61
N THR A 90 0.92 8.21 -8.88
CA THR A 90 2.21 8.63 -9.46
C THR A 90 3.05 7.45 -9.94
N THR A 91 3.17 6.41 -9.13
CA THR A 91 3.93 5.20 -9.51
C THR A 91 3.25 4.45 -10.66
N GLY A 92 1.92 4.33 -10.63
CA GLY A 92 1.13 3.75 -11.71
C GLY A 92 1.27 4.54 -13.01
N PHE A 93 1.20 5.86 -12.94
CA PHE A 93 1.34 6.73 -14.11
C PHE A 93 2.72 6.62 -14.77
N ILE A 94 3.79 6.56 -13.96
CA ILE A 94 5.15 6.36 -14.46
C ILE A 94 5.30 4.97 -15.11
N LEU A 95 4.85 3.91 -14.42
CA LEU A 95 4.97 2.54 -14.93
C LEU A 95 4.11 2.32 -16.18
N ARG A 96 2.97 3.01 -16.30
CA ARG A 96 2.13 2.97 -17.50
C ARG A 96 2.87 3.43 -18.76
N GLN A 97 3.83 4.36 -18.64
CA GLN A 97 4.66 4.79 -19.79
C GLN A 97 5.52 3.65 -20.38
N PHE A 98 5.77 2.60 -19.58
CA PHE A 98 6.55 1.42 -19.95
C PHE A 98 5.69 0.16 -20.09
N ASN A 99 4.37 0.28 -20.10
CA ASN A 99 3.43 -0.85 -20.08
C ASN A 99 3.67 -1.82 -18.90
N ALA A 100 4.05 -1.27 -17.74
CA ALA A 100 4.46 -2.02 -16.56
C ALA A 100 3.59 -1.74 -15.33
N CYS A 101 2.48 -1.00 -15.48
CA CYS A 101 1.59 -0.67 -14.38
C CYS A 101 0.94 -1.96 -13.82
N PRO A 102 1.00 -2.22 -12.50
CA PRO A 102 0.58 -3.51 -11.95
C PRO A 102 -0.94 -3.68 -11.84
N TRP A 103 -1.68 -2.57 -11.86
CA TRP A 103 -3.10 -2.53 -11.58
C TRP A 103 -3.86 -1.82 -12.69
N ASP A 104 -5.13 -2.18 -12.82
CA ASP A 104 -6.10 -1.52 -13.69
C ASP A 104 -7.44 -1.46 -12.98
N TYR A 105 -7.86 -0.26 -12.61
CA TYR A 105 -9.10 0.01 -11.90
C TYR A 105 -10.23 0.48 -12.81
N SER A 106 -10.08 0.39 -14.14
CA SER A 106 -11.09 0.88 -15.11
C SER A 106 -12.46 0.20 -15.02
N GLN A 107 -12.57 -0.88 -14.22
CA GLN A 107 -13.82 -1.59 -13.94
C GLN A 107 -14.63 -0.99 -12.78
N PHE A 108 -14.07 -0.04 -12.03
CA PHE A 108 -14.71 0.60 -10.87
C PHE A 108 -15.37 1.92 -11.28
N ASP A 109 -16.50 2.27 -10.66
CA ASP A 109 -17.32 3.42 -11.09
C ASP A 109 -16.67 4.78 -10.79
N PHE A 110 -15.76 4.80 -9.81
CA PHE A 110 -15.06 6.01 -9.35
C PHE A 110 -13.54 5.91 -9.58
N ASP A 111 -13.15 5.32 -10.70
CA ASP A 111 -11.76 5.28 -11.13
C ASP A 111 -11.27 6.65 -11.61
N PHE A 112 -9.96 6.87 -11.52
CA PHE A 112 -9.29 7.98 -12.18
C PHE A 112 -8.16 7.44 -13.07
N MET A 113 -8.38 7.52 -14.39
CA MET A 113 -7.47 7.03 -15.43
C MET A 113 -7.17 5.52 -15.34
N GLY A 114 -7.99 4.74 -14.63
CA GLY A 114 -7.73 3.35 -14.28
C GLY A 114 -6.57 3.15 -13.30
N LEU A 115 -6.00 4.22 -12.75
CA LEU A 115 -4.78 4.17 -11.92
C LEU A 115 -5.05 4.21 -10.42
N ILE A 116 -6.19 4.77 -10.02
CA ILE A 116 -6.69 4.74 -8.64
C ILE A 116 -8.22 4.64 -8.67
N THR A 117 -8.86 4.17 -7.60
CA THR A 117 -10.32 4.18 -7.43
C THR A 117 -10.73 4.70 -6.06
N LEU A 118 -11.76 5.57 -5.99
CA LEU A 118 -12.28 6.05 -4.70
C LEU A 118 -12.97 4.96 -3.89
N GLU A 119 -13.35 3.84 -4.50
CA GLU A 119 -13.92 2.69 -3.79
C GLU A 119 -12.93 2.10 -2.77
N TYR A 120 -11.62 2.28 -3.00
CA TYR A 120 -10.57 1.81 -2.10
C TYR A 120 -10.27 2.78 -0.95
N ALA A 121 -11.00 3.90 -0.85
CA ALA A 121 -10.71 4.92 0.18
C ALA A 121 -10.93 4.37 1.58
N VAL A 122 -12.02 3.61 1.78
CA VAL A 122 -12.33 2.97 3.06
C VAL A 122 -11.32 1.87 3.39
N PRO A 123 -11.01 0.90 2.48
CA PRO A 123 -9.90 -0.04 2.69
C PRO A 123 -8.57 0.62 3.06
N TRP A 124 -8.17 1.67 2.34
CA TRP A 124 -6.92 2.39 2.61
C TRP A 124 -6.93 3.10 3.97
N PHE A 125 -8.06 3.71 4.34
CA PHE A 125 -8.21 4.33 5.66
C PHE A 125 -8.18 3.31 6.79
N CYS A 126 -8.82 2.15 6.62
CA CYS A 126 -8.75 1.04 7.56
C CYS A 126 -7.32 0.50 7.69
N GLY A 127 -6.59 0.34 6.59
CA GLY A 127 -5.17 -0.03 6.61
C GLY A 127 -4.31 0.99 7.37
N ALA A 128 -4.55 2.28 7.15
CA ALA A 128 -3.88 3.35 7.87
C ALA A 128 -4.19 3.35 9.39
N LEU A 129 -5.42 3.00 9.78
CA LEU A 129 -5.79 2.82 11.19
C LEU A 129 -5.05 1.63 11.81
N ILE A 130 -4.99 0.48 11.12
CA ILE A 130 -4.30 -0.71 11.60
C ILE A 130 -2.81 -0.41 11.79
N MET A 131 -2.16 0.23 10.82
CA MET A 131 -0.75 0.63 10.90
C MET A 131 -0.44 1.63 12.03
N GLU A 132 -1.44 2.35 12.53
CA GLU A 132 -1.26 3.26 13.67
C GLU A 132 -1.33 2.56 15.04
N GLN A 133 -1.95 1.38 15.09
CA GLN A 133 -2.17 0.61 16.32
C GLN A 133 -1.07 -0.41 16.60
N PHE A 134 -0.42 -0.93 15.55
CA PHE A 134 0.60 -1.98 15.62
C PHE A 134 1.97 -1.45 15.17
#